data_AF-A0A932FNZ2-F1
#
_entry.id   AF-A0A932FNZ2-F1
#
_cell.length_a   1.000
_cell.length_b   1.000
_cell.length_c   1.000
_cell.angle_alpha   90.00
_cell.angle_beta   90.00
_cell.angle_gamma   90.00
#
_symmetry.space_group_name_H-M   'P 1'
#
loop_
_entity.id
_entity.type
_entity.pdbx_description
1 polymer ?
#
loop_
_entity_poly.entity_id
_entity_poly.type
_entity_poly.pdbx_seq_one_letter_code
_entity_poly.pdbx_strand_id
1 'polypeptide(L)'
;MSLVGLFKAFDAVMALREGAKRFSALSTPPEQTLQTDPAAVQEPAGQLETRLTNVVIAALKEAFDRDHARLELERAQLDEERRRAEATLGLELRRQAADRELARLRLLAGVSMAGWIFSVVMFAAGLASGSTPARAALAAGWMLLLGALGAAFTAQRRVGASMPDSARDLDTGPAGMALWLLITGLAATAVSLLL
;
A
#
# COMPACT_ATOMS: atom_id res chain seq x y z
N MET A 1 -11.20 16.03 14.50
CA MET A 1 -11.41 15.96 15.97
C MET A 1 -12.09 17.25 16.39
N SER A 2 -13.28 17.20 17.00
CA SER A 2 -14.11 18.40 17.19
C SER A 2 -13.63 19.25 18.38
N LEU A 3 -13.49 20.56 18.15
CA LEU A 3 -13.16 21.58 19.16
C LEU A 3 -14.09 21.54 20.39
N VAL A 4 -15.32 21.06 20.18
CA VAL A 4 -16.34 20.88 21.22
C VAL A 4 -15.94 19.80 22.23
N GLY A 5 -15.24 18.75 21.81
CA GLY A 5 -14.72 17.72 22.72
C GLY A 5 -13.59 18.23 23.61
N LEU A 6 -12.75 19.12 23.07
CA LEU A 6 -11.63 19.74 23.80
C LEU A 6 -12.14 20.70 24.89
N PHE A 7 -13.18 21.48 24.60
CA PHE A 7 -13.81 22.38 25.58
C PHE A 7 -14.46 21.63 26.75
N LYS A 8 -15.15 20.52 26.48
CA LYS A 8 -15.75 19.70 27.55
C LYS A 8 -14.69 19.04 28.44
N ALA A 9 -13.57 18.62 27.87
CA ALA A 9 -12.44 18.11 28.64
C ALA A 9 -11.82 19.20 29.52
N PHE A 10 -11.71 20.43 29.01
CA PHE A 10 -11.19 21.57 29.76
C PHE A 10 -12.10 21.98 30.92
N ASP A 11 -13.42 22.02 30.72
CA ASP A 11 -14.39 22.32 31.78
C ASP A 11 -14.38 21.24 32.88
N ALA A 12 -14.27 19.96 32.52
CA ALA A 12 -14.17 18.87 33.49
C ALA A 12 -12.90 18.99 34.36
N VAL A 13 -11.78 19.41 33.76
CA VAL A 13 -10.52 19.64 34.48
C VAL A 13 -10.61 20.87 35.38
N MET A 14 -11.27 21.94 34.95
CA MET A 14 -11.45 23.14 35.76
C MET A 14 -12.42 22.94 36.93
N ALA A 15 -13.51 22.18 36.73
CA ALA A 15 -14.44 21.80 37.79
C ALA A 15 -13.75 20.93 38.86
N LEU A 16 -12.86 20.02 38.46
CA LEU A 16 -12.07 19.21 39.37
C LEU A 16 -11.08 20.06 40.19
N ARG A 17 -10.47 21.07 39.55
CA ARG A 17 -9.56 22.03 40.21
C ARG A 17 -10.28 22.93 41.22
N GLU A 18 -11.50 23.37 40.92
CA GLU A 18 -12.30 24.15 41.86
C GLU A 18 -12.81 23.31 43.02
N GLY A 19 -13.17 22.04 42.79
CA GLY A 19 -13.49 21.09 43.86
C GLY A 19 -12.32 20.87 44.82
N ALA A 20 -11.11 20.72 44.29
CA ALA A 20 -9.89 20.57 45.08
C ALA A 20 -9.58 21.82 45.93
N LYS A 21 -9.76 23.03 45.37
CA LYS A 21 -9.57 24.28 46.13
C LYS A 21 -10.60 24.48 47.23
N ARG A 22 -11.87 24.10 47.01
CA ARG A 22 -12.92 24.18 48.03
C ARG A 22 -12.68 23.24 49.20
N PHE A 23 -12.11 22.06 48.95
CA PHE A 23 -11.72 21.12 50.00
C PHE A 23 -10.57 21.65 50.86
N SER A 24 -9.60 22.33 50.25
CA SER A 24 -8.51 23.01 50.97
C SER A 24 -9.03 24.19 51.81
N ALA A 25 -10.02 24.94 51.33
CA ALA A 25 -10.61 26.05 52.07
C ALA A 25 -11.42 25.61 53.32
N LEU A 26 -12.02 24.42 53.29
CA LEU A 26 -12.73 23.81 54.43
C LEU A 26 -11.80 23.34 55.56
N SER A 27 -10.48 23.36 55.35
CA SER A 27 -9.48 22.93 56.35
C SER A 27 -8.97 24.08 57.24
N THR A 28 -9.55 25.28 57.12
CA THR A 28 -9.26 26.40 58.03
C THR A 28 -10.27 26.37 59.19
N PRO A 29 -9.86 26.13 60.45
CA PRO A 29 -10.80 26.07 61.56
C PRO A 29 -11.37 27.47 61.87
N PRO A 30 -12.65 27.59 62.28
CA PRO A 30 -13.12 28.82 62.92
C PRO A 30 -12.43 28.97 64.28
N GLU A 31 -11.83 30.13 64.54
CA GLU A 31 -11.36 30.49 65.88
C GLU A 31 -12.52 30.41 66.88
N GLN A 32 -12.53 29.36 67.69
CA GLN A 32 -13.19 29.37 68.99
C GLN A 32 -12.10 29.37 70.05
N THR A 33 -12.04 30.50 70.77
CA THR A 33 -11.27 30.73 71.98
C THR A 33 -11.42 29.58 72.97
N LEU A 34 -10.36 28.81 73.22
CA LEU A 34 -10.03 28.29 74.55
C LEU A 34 -8.56 27.81 74.58
N GLN A 35 -7.81 28.36 75.54
CA GLN A 35 -6.43 28.02 75.87
C GLN A 35 -6.23 26.51 76.10
N THR A 36 -5.34 25.85 75.35
CA THR A 36 -4.42 24.83 75.88
C THR A 36 -3.28 24.51 74.89
N ASP A 37 -2.05 24.66 75.38
CA ASP A 37 -0.75 24.05 75.01
C ASP A 37 -0.28 23.94 73.52
N PRO A 38 0.85 24.60 73.13
CA PRO A 38 1.35 24.60 71.75
C PRO A 38 2.51 23.60 71.54
N ALA A 39 2.25 22.29 71.60
CA ALA A 39 3.32 21.32 71.30
C ALA A 39 2.92 20.03 70.58
N ALA A 40 1.65 19.76 70.27
CA ALA A 40 1.25 18.43 69.77
C ALA A 40 0.41 18.38 68.48
N VAL A 41 0.14 19.50 67.79
CA VAL A 41 -0.93 19.53 66.76
C VAL A 41 -0.42 19.59 65.32
N GLN A 42 0.89 19.63 65.06
CA GLN A 42 1.41 19.77 63.68
C GLN A 42 1.65 18.44 62.92
N GLU A 43 1.63 17.28 63.57
CA GLU A 43 1.95 15.99 62.90
C GLU A 43 0.79 15.28 62.16
N PRO A 44 -0.51 15.39 62.49
CA PRO A 44 -1.53 14.55 61.85
C PRO A 44 -1.90 15.01 60.42
N ALA A 45 -1.76 16.30 60.11
CA ALA A 45 -2.16 16.85 58.81
C ALA A 45 -1.19 16.46 57.67
N GLY A 46 0.12 16.58 57.89
CA GLY A 46 1.12 16.19 56.88
C GLY A 46 1.17 14.67 56.63
N GLN A 47 0.85 13.86 57.64
CA GLN A 47 0.79 12.41 57.49
C GLN A 47 -0.44 11.95 56.69
N LEU A 48 -1.58 12.64 56.85
CA LEU A 48 -2.79 12.42 56.05
C LEU A 48 -2.58 12.85 54.59
N GLU A 49 -1.96 14.01 54.35
CA GLU A 49 -1.58 14.44 52.99
C GLU A 49 -0.66 13.43 52.32
N THR A 50 0.37 12.95 53.01
CA THR A 50 1.30 11.95 52.45
C THR A 50 0.59 10.63 52.08
N ARG A 51 -0.36 10.18 52.91
CA ARG A 51 -1.16 8.98 52.62
C ARG A 51 -2.13 9.20 51.47
N LEU A 52 -2.79 10.36 51.38
CA LEU A 52 -3.65 10.73 50.26
C LEU A 52 -2.87 10.83 48.96
N THR A 53 -1.69 11.47 48.97
CA THR A 53 -0.81 11.54 47.81
C THR A 53 -0.37 10.16 47.35
N ASN A 54 -0.01 9.25 48.27
CA ASN A 54 0.33 7.87 47.90
C ASN A 54 -0.86 7.09 47.32
N VAL A 55 -2.07 7.27 47.84
CA VAL A 55 -3.28 6.63 47.27
C VAL A 55 -3.61 7.21 45.91
N VAL A 56 -3.50 8.53 45.73
CA VAL A 56 -3.72 9.18 44.43
C VAL A 56 -2.69 8.71 43.41
N ILE A 57 -1.41 8.63 43.78
CA ILE A 57 -0.34 8.11 42.90
C ILE A 57 -0.60 6.64 42.57
N ALA A 58 -1.00 5.82 43.54
CA ALA A 58 -1.33 4.42 43.31
C ALA A 58 -2.55 4.27 42.36
N ALA A 59 -3.59 5.07 42.57
CA ALA A 59 -4.79 5.06 41.73
C ALA A 59 -4.51 5.59 40.31
N LEU A 60 -3.65 6.61 40.19
CA LEU A 60 -3.25 7.16 38.89
C LEU A 60 -2.38 6.15 38.13
N LYS A 61 -1.46 5.49 38.83
CA LYS A 61 -0.64 4.42 38.26
C LYS A 61 -1.50 3.26 37.77
N GLU A 62 -2.45 2.80 38.58
CA GLU A 62 -3.39 1.75 38.20
C GLU A 62 -4.24 2.16 36.98
N ALA A 63 -4.70 3.42 36.94
CA ALA A 63 -5.45 3.94 35.81
C ALA A 63 -4.59 4.03 34.54
N PHE A 64 -3.33 4.48 34.63
CA PHE A 64 -2.39 4.51 33.51
C PHE A 64 -2.00 3.12 33.04
N ASP A 65 -1.74 2.17 33.95
CA ASP A 65 -1.39 0.79 33.61
C ASP A 65 -2.55 0.13 32.84
N ARG A 66 -3.80 0.36 33.28
CA ARG A 66 -4.99 -0.09 32.57
C ARG A 66 -5.16 0.56 31.20
N ASP A 67 -4.88 1.85 31.08
CA ASP A 67 -4.97 2.57 29.81
C ASP A 67 -3.85 2.17 28.84
N HIS A 68 -2.67 1.84 29.38
CA HIS A 68 -1.55 1.30 28.61
C HIS A 68 -1.87 -0.09 28.05
N ALA A 69 -2.43 -0.97 28.88
CA ALA A 69 -2.91 -2.28 28.44
C ALA A 69 -3.98 -2.16 27.34
N ARG A 70 -4.86 -1.16 27.42
CA ARG A 70 -5.85 -0.89 26.37
C ARG A 70 -5.20 -0.42 25.07
N LEU A 71 -4.26 0.52 25.13
CA LEU A 71 -3.53 1.01 23.96
C LEU A 71 -2.73 -0.09 23.26
N GLU A 72 -2.15 -1.02 24.00
CA GLU A 72 -1.44 -2.16 23.42
C GLU A 72 -2.38 -3.10 22.65
N LEU A 73 -3.59 -3.33 23.18
CA LEU A 73 -4.61 -4.10 22.46
C LEU A 73 -5.10 -3.38 21.20
N GLU A 74 -5.30 -2.06 21.26
CA GLU A 74 -5.68 -1.25 20.09
C GLU A 74 -4.57 -1.25 19.02
N ARG A 75 -3.29 -1.17 19.42
CA ARG A 75 -2.16 -1.30 18.51
C ARG A 75 -2.10 -2.68 17.86
N ALA A 76 -2.25 -3.75 18.65
CA ALA A 76 -2.22 -5.11 18.14
C ALA A 76 -3.35 -5.37 17.12
N GLN A 77 -4.54 -4.81 17.35
CA GLN A 77 -5.66 -4.88 16.42
C GLN A 77 -5.36 -4.09 15.13
N LEU A 78 -4.85 -2.87 15.24
CA LEU A 78 -4.47 -2.06 14.07
C LEU A 78 -3.38 -2.73 13.23
N ASP A 79 -2.40 -3.40 13.85
CA ASP A 79 -1.34 -4.10 13.14
C ASP A 79 -1.85 -5.34 12.40
N GLU A 80 -2.87 -6.01 12.95
CA GLU A 80 -3.53 -7.13 12.29
C GLU A 80 -4.38 -6.65 11.10
N GLU A 81 -5.14 -5.56 11.27
CA GLU A 81 -5.89 -4.94 10.18
C GLU A 81 -4.98 -4.43 9.07
N ARG A 82 -3.86 -3.78 9.43
CA ARG A 82 -2.84 -3.35 8.47
C ARG A 82 -2.27 -4.52 7.69
N ARG A 83 -1.89 -5.61 8.37
CA ARG A 83 -1.38 -6.81 7.68
C ARG A 83 -2.37 -7.40 6.69
N ARG A 84 -3.66 -7.42 7.04
CA ARG A 84 -4.72 -7.87 6.13
C ARG A 84 -4.89 -6.93 4.94
N ALA A 85 -4.90 -5.62 5.17
CA ALA A 85 -4.99 -4.62 4.12
C ALA A 85 -3.78 -4.64 3.18
N GLU A 86 -2.57 -4.80 3.72
CA GLU A 86 -1.35 -4.95 2.93
C GLU A 86 -1.36 -6.22 2.09
N ALA A 87 -1.89 -7.33 2.63
CA ALA A 87 -2.04 -8.57 1.88
C ALA A 87 -3.01 -8.42 0.69
N THR A 88 -4.14 -7.74 0.88
CA THR A 88 -5.09 -7.50 -0.22
C THR A 88 -4.53 -6.54 -1.26
N LEU A 89 -3.89 -5.44 -0.84
CA LEU A 89 -3.26 -4.48 -1.74
C LEU A 89 -2.13 -5.14 -2.55
N GLY A 90 -1.33 -6.01 -1.92
CA GLY A 90 -0.30 -6.77 -2.59
C GLY A 90 -0.85 -7.64 -3.73
N LEU A 91 -2.02 -8.26 -3.53
CA LEU A 91 -2.69 -9.05 -4.57
C LEU A 91 -3.21 -8.17 -5.73
N GLU A 92 -3.75 -7.00 -5.42
CA GLU A 92 -4.25 -6.06 -6.44
C GLU A 92 -3.12 -5.48 -7.29
N LEU A 93 -2.01 -5.09 -6.67
CA LEU A 93 -0.83 -4.59 -7.40
C LEU A 93 -0.25 -5.66 -8.34
N ARG A 94 -0.21 -6.92 -7.90
CA ARG A 94 0.20 -8.05 -8.75
C ARG A 94 -0.74 -8.24 -9.93
N ARG A 95 -2.05 -8.16 -9.68
CA ARG A 95 -3.05 -8.25 -10.76
C ARG A 95 -2.89 -7.12 -11.78
N GLN A 96 -2.69 -5.89 -11.32
CA GLN A 96 -2.47 -4.75 -12.21
C GLN A 96 -1.19 -4.89 -13.04
N ALA A 97 -0.10 -5.40 -12.45
CA ALA A 97 1.14 -5.65 -13.18
C ALA A 97 0.93 -6.70 -14.29
N ALA A 98 0.27 -7.82 -13.96
CA ALA A 98 -0.05 -8.87 -14.92
C ALA A 98 -0.95 -8.35 -16.05
N ASP A 99 -1.98 -7.55 -15.74
CA ASP A 99 -2.89 -6.97 -16.72
C ASP A 99 -2.16 -6.03 -17.70
N ARG A 100 -1.20 -5.22 -17.21
CA ARG A 100 -0.36 -4.35 -18.06
C ARG A 100 0.50 -5.15 -19.02
N GLU A 101 1.13 -6.23 -18.55
CA GLU A 101 1.96 -7.10 -19.39
C GLU A 101 1.12 -7.84 -20.43
N LEU A 102 -0.05 -8.36 -20.04
CA LEU A 102 -1.00 -8.98 -20.95
C LEU A 102 -1.45 -8.01 -22.04
N ALA A 103 -1.79 -6.77 -21.68
CA ALA A 103 -2.15 -5.74 -22.64
C ALA A 103 -1.01 -5.47 -23.63
N ARG A 104 0.23 -5.32 -23.14
CA ARG A 104 1.42 -5.12 -23.98
C ARG A 104 1.66 -6.29 -24.95
N LEU A 105 1.58 -7.53 -24.46
CA LEU A 105 1.75 -8.73 -25.29
C LEU A 105 0.63 -8.86 -26.33
N ARG A 106 -0.60 -8.51 -25.98
CA ARG A 106 -1.74 -8.53 -26.89
C ARG A 106 -1.64 -7.47 -27.98
N LEU A 107 -1.10 -6.28 -27.66
CA LEU A 107 -0.76 -5.27 -28.64
C LEU A 107 0.31 -5.76 -29.62
N LEU A 108 1.40 -6.36 -29.12
CA LEU A 108 2.45 -6.93 -29.98
C LEU A 108 1.90 -8.00 -30.92
N ALA A 109 1.10 -8.93 -30.40
CA ALA A 109 0.45 -9.97 -31.21
C ALA A 109 -0.48 -9.35 -32.26
N GLY A 110 -1.32 -8.39 -31.87
CA GLY A 110 -2.25 -7.69 -32.76
C GLY A 110 -1.54 -6.94 -33.89
N VAL A 111 -0.47 -6.20 -33.58
CA VAL A 111 0.33 -5.47 -34.58
C VAL A 111 1.02 -6.44 -35.53
N SER A 112 1.59 -7.55 -35.03
CA SER A 112 2.21 -8.56 -35.89
C SER A 112 1.20 -9.20 -36.85
N MET A 113 0.01 -9.52 -36.36
CA MET A 113 -1.05 -10.13 -37.13
C MET A 113 -1.59 -9.17 -38.20
N ALA A 114 -1.82 -7.90 -37.82
CA ALA A 114 -2.25 -6.86 -38.74
C ALA A 114 -1.20 -6.63 -39.85
N GLY A 115 0.08 -6.55 -39.48
CA GLY A 115 1.19 -6.42 -40.43
C GLY A 115 1.29 -7.62 -41.38
N TRP A 116 1.13 -8.84 -40.86
CA TRP A 116 1.11 -10.06 -41.67
C TRP A 116 -0.07 -10.10 -42.64
N ILE A 117 -1.29 -9.83 -42.17
CA ILE A 117 -2.49 -9.76 -43.03
C ILE A 117 -2.32 -8.69 -44.11
N PHE A 118 -1.85 -7.50 -43.74
CA PHE A 118 -1.64 -6.40 -44.69
C PHE A 118 -0.61 -6.79 -45.77
N SER A 119 0.49 -7.43 -45.37
CA SER A 119 1.50 -7.95 -46.30
C SER A 119 0.94 -8.99 -47.27
N VAL A 120 0.13 -9.94 -46.77
CA VAL A 120 -0.53 -10.96 -47.60
C VAL A 120 -1.52 -10.33 -48.57
N VAL A 121 -2.33 -9.37 -48.13
CA VAL A 121 -3.31 -8.67 -48.98
C VAL A 121 -2.60 -7.87 -50.07
N MET A 122 -1.53 -7.14 -49.76
CA MET A 122 -0.74 -6.43 -50.78
C MET A 122 -0.15 -7.38 -51.82
N PHE A 123 0.36 -8.54 -51.40
CA PHE A 123 0.89 -9.55 -52.31
C PHE A 123 -0.22 -10.14 -53.20
N ALA A 124 -1.36 -10.51 -52.62
CA ALA A 124 -2.50 -11.06 -53.36
C ALA A 124 -3.11 -10.05 -54.35
N ALA A 125 -3.10 -8.76 -54.00
CA ALA A 125 -3.52 -7.67 -54.89
C ALA A 125 -2.52 -7.38 -56.03
N GLY A 126 -1.38 -8.07 -56.08
CA GLY A 126 -0.36 -7.90 -57.11
C GLY A 126 0.50 -6.63 -56.97
N LEU A 127 0.37 -5.90 -55.85
CA LEU A 127 1.18 -4.71 -55.58
C LEU A 127 2.63 -5.07 -55.24
N ALA A 128 2.89 -6.32 -54.86
CA ALA A 128 4.24 -6.86 -54.67
C ALA A 128 4.63 -7.78 -55.85
N SER A 129 4.78 -7.21 -57.05
CA SER A 129 5.27 -7.92 -58.24
C SER A 129 6.79 -7.85 -58.35
N GLY A 130 7.48 -8.24 -57.29
CA GLY A 130 8.95 -8.15 -57.18
C GLY A 130 9.70 -9.33 -57.79
N SER A 131 10.99 -9.09 -58.03
CA SER A 131 12.01 -10.05 -58.49
C SER A 131 12.14 -11.28 -57.56
N THR A 132 12.75 -12.38 -58.01
CA THR A 132 13.00 -13.59 -57.18
C THR A 132 13.60 -13.29 -55.79
N PRO A 133 14.60 -12.38 -55.63
CA PRO A 133 15.10 -12.01 -54.31
C PRO A 133 14.08 -11.24 -53.46
N ALA A 134 13.21 -10.43 -54.05
CA ALA A 134 12.11 -9.77 -53.33
C ALA A 134 11.16 -10.82 -52.72
N ARG A 135 10.81 -11.86 -53.47
CA ARG A 135 9.95 -12.96 -52.95
C ARG A 135 10.60 -13.73 -51.81
N ALA A 136 11.91 -13.97 -51.87
CA ALA A 136 12.64 -14.61 -50.78
C ALA A 136 12.67 -13.73 -49.51
N ALA A 137 12.90 -12.43 -49.66
CA ALA A 137 12.84 -11.46 -48.56
C ALA A 137 11.43 -11.38 -47.94
N LEU A 138 10.38 -11.41 -48.76
CA LEU A 138 8.98 -11.46 -48.30
C LEU A 138 8.70 -12.72 -47.47
N ALA A 139 9.11 -13.89 -47.96
CA ALA A 139 8.93 -15.16 -47.25
C ALA A 139 9.69 -15.18 -45.91
N ALA A 140 10.91 -14.62 -45.88
CA ALA A 140 11.66 -14.46 -44.64
C ALA A 140 10.95 -13.51 -43.66
N GLY A 141 10.40 -12.39 -44.16
CA GLY A 141 9.57 -11.47 -43.37
C GLY A 141 8.35 -12.15 -42.75
N TRP A 142 7.65 -13.01 -43.51
CA TRP A 142 6.53 -13.80 -43.00
C TRP A 142 6.94 -14.75 -41.88
N MET A 143 8.06 -15.46 -42.02
CA MET A 143 8.55 -16.37 -40.98
C MET A 143 8.93 -15.62 -39.71
N LEU A 144 9.52 -14.42 -39.82
CA LEU A 144 9.82 -13.56 -38.67
C LEU A 144 8.56 -13.06 -37.97
N LEU A 145 7.53 -12.66 -38.72
CA LEU A 145 6.23 -12.24 -38.16
C LEU A 145 5.52 -13.39 -37.43
N LEU A 146 5.52 -14.59 -38.01
CA LEU A 146 4.98 -15.79 -37.36
C LEU A 146 5.79 -16.17 -36.10
N GLY A 147 7.12 -16.03 -36.15
CA GLY A 147 7.99 -16.21 -34.99
C GLY A 147 7.69 -15.22 -33.87
N ALA A 148 7.47 -13.95 -34.20
CA ALA A 148 7.07 -12.92 -33.24
C ALA A 148 5.69 -13.25 -32.60
N LEU A 149 4.74 -13.70 -33.41
CA LEU A 149 3.41 -14.11 -32.95
C LEU A 149 3.49 -15.32 -32.00
N GLY A 150 4.27 -16.34 -32.36
CA GLY A 150 4.52 -17.50 -31.52
C GLY A 150 5.18 -17.12 -30.19
N ALA A 151 6.20 -16.26 -30.22
CA ALA A 151 6.85 -15.74 -29.02
C ALA A 151 5.86 -14.99 -28.11
N ALA A 152 4.98 -14.16 -28.68
CA ALA A 152 3.94 -13.45 -27.92
C ALA A 152 2.96 -14.42 -27.22
N PHE A 153 2.50 -15.48 -27.89
CA PHE A 153 1.62 -16.49 -27.28
C PHE A 153 2.33 -17.31 -26.19
N THR A 154 3.60 -17.65 -26.39
CA THR A 154 4.38 -18.37 -25.35
C THR A 154 4.60 -17.51 -24.10
N ALA A 155 4.83 -16.20 -24.28
CA ALA A 155 4.91 -15.25 -23.18
C ALA A 155 3.57 -15.11 -22.44
N GLN A 156 2.45 -15.02 -23.17
CA GLN A 156 1.11 -14.98 -22.55
C GLN A 156 0.80 -16.22 -21.71
N ARG A 157 1.16 -17.42 -22.19
CA ARG A 157 1.00 -18.67 -21.42
C ARG A 157 1.84 -18.70 -20.16
N ARG A 158 3.07 -18.17 -20.21
CA ARG A 158 3.95 -18.07 -19.02
C ARG A 158 3.36 -17.13 -17.99
N VAL A 159 2.97 -15.91 -18.37
CA VAL A 159 2.35 -14.94 -17.44
C VAL A 159 1.10 -15.52 -16.76
N GLY A 160 0.27 -16.27 -17.49
CA GLY A 160 -0.89 -16.96 -16.92
C GLY A 160 -0.54 -18.10 -15.95
N ALA A 161 0.59 -18.79 -16.16
CA ALA A 161 1.05 -19.88 -15.29
C ALA A 161 1.80 -19.37 -14.04
N SER A 162 2.46 -18.21 -14.12
CA SER A 162 3.26 -17.63 -13.02
C SER A 162 2.44 -16.82 -11.99
N MET A 163 1.14 -16.67 -12.21
CA MET A 163 0.23 -15.90 -11.37
C MET A 163 0.18 -16.29 -9.87
N PRO A 164 0.52 -17.53 -9.44
CA PRO A 164 0.61 -17.83 -8.01
C PRO A 164 1.95 -17.47 -7.33
N ASP A 165 3.05 -17.20 -8.06
CA ASP A 165 4.42 -17.25 -7.46
C ASP A 165 5.38 -16.09 -7.83
N SER A 166 4.92 -15.06 -8.55
CA SER A 166 5.82 -14.06 -9.17
C SER A 166 6.28 -12.94 -8.23
N ALA A 167 7.12 -13.29 -7.25
CA ALA A 167 8.13 -12.37 -6.69
C ALA A 167 9.51 -12.56 -7.35
N ARG A 168 9.69 -13.64 -8.13
CA ARG A 168 10.89 -13.88 -8.94
C ARG A 168 10.70 -13.30 -10.34
N ASP A 169 11.59 -12.38 -10.69
CA ASP A 169 11.92 -11.90 -12.03
C ASP A 169 10.93 -12.30 -13.12
N LEU A 170 10.05 -11.35 -13.48
CA LEU A 170 9.42 -11.33 -14.80
C LEU A 170 10.53 -11.08 -15.81
N ASP A 171 11.26 -12.15 -16.12
CA ASP A 171 12.36 -12.17 -17.05
C ASP A 171 11.84 -11.68 -18.40
N THR A 172 12.22 -10.45 -18.77
CA THR A 172 11.71 -9.73 -19.95
C THR A 172 12.26 -10.29 -21.27
N GLY A 173 13.17 -11.28 -21.19
CA GLY A 173 13.82 -11.93 -22.34
C GLY A 173 12.90 -12.29 -23.51
N PRO A 174 11.82 -13.08 -23.32
CA PRO A 174 10.96 -13.49 -24.43
C PRO A 174 10.13 -12.34 -25.01
N ALA A 175 9.72 -11.36 -24.19
CA ALA A 175 8.99 -10.19 -24.66
C ALA A 175 9.90 -9.24 -25.46
N GLY A 176 11.15 -9.08 -25.04
CA GLY A 176 12.18 -8.36 -25.80
C GLY A 176 12.48 -9.02 -27.13
N MET A 177 12.60 -10.35 -27.16
CA MET A 177 12.85 -11.11 -28.38
C MET A 177 11.67 -11.01 -29.37
N ALA A 178 10.43 -11.04 -28.88
CA ALA A 178 9.23 -10.83 -29.70
C ALA A 178 9.20 -9.43 -30.36
N LEU A 179 9.61 -8.39 -29.62
CA LEU A 179 9.71 -7.02 -30.17
C LEU A 179 10.76 -6.93 -31.28
N TRP A 180 11.95 -7.50 -31.08
CA TRP A 180 13.00 -7.52 -32.09
C TRP A 180 12.61 -8.30 -33.35
N LEU A 181 11.94 -9.45 -33.19
CA LEU A 181 11.40 -10.22 -34.32
C LEU A 181 10.34 -9.45 -35.09
N LEU A 182 9.49 -8.69 -34.41
CA LEU A 182 8.48 -7.84 -35.04
C LEU A 182 9.11 -6.71 -35.85
N ILE A 183 10.07 -5.98 -35.29
CA ILE A 183 10.76 -4.87 -35.96
C ILE A 183 11.52 -5.38 -37.18
N THR A 184 12.28 -6.47 -37.03
CA THR A 184 13.06 -7.06 -38.12
C THR A 184 12.17 -7.66 -39.21
N GLY A 185 11.06 -8.31 -38.85
CA GLY A 185 10.06 -8.80 -39.80
C GLY A 185 9.43 -7.68 -40.63
N LEU A 186 9.00 -6.59 -39.98
CA LEU A 186 8.46 -5.42 -40.67
C LEU A 186 9.50 -4.76 -41.59
N ALA A 187 10.72 -4.58 -41.11
CA ALA A 187 11.81 -4.02 -41.92
C ALA A 187 12.11 -4.89 -43.15
N ALA A 188 12.15 -6.22 -43.01
CA ALA A 188 12.36 -7.13 -44.11
C ALA A 188 11.22 -7.06 -45.15
N THR A 189 9.96 -6.96 -44.70
CA THR A 189 8.82 -6.77 -45.62
C THR A 189 8.86 -5.44 -46.35
N ALA A 190 9.32 -4.36 -45.70
CA ALA A 190 9.47 -3.05 -46.33
C ALA A 190 10.59 -3.05 -47.38
N VAL A 191 11.75 -3.66 -47.07
CA VAL A 191 12.86 -3.82 -48.02
C VAL A 191 12.43 -4.64 -49.23
N SER A 192 11.62 -5.67 -49.04
CA SER A 192 11.07 -6.47 -50.14
C SER A 192 10.20 -5.67 -51.11
N LEU A 193 9.56 -4.58 -50.67
CA LEU A 193 8.74 -3.73 -51.54
C LEU A 193 9.58 -2.74 -52.36
N LEU A 194 10.85 -2.56 -51.98
CA LEU A 194 11.80 -1.68 -52.67
C LEU A 194 12.67 -2.43 -53.70
N LEU A 195 12.59 -3.77 -53.74
CA LEU A 195 13.35 -4.70 -54.60
C LEU A 195 12.49 -5.30 -55.72
#